data_AF-A0A8T1RW65-F1
#
_entry.id   AF-A0A8T1RW65-F1
#
_cell.length_a   1.000
_cell.length_b   1.000
_cell.length_c   1.000
_cell.angle_alpha   90.00
_cell.angle_beta   90.00
_cell.angle_gamma   90.00
#
_symmetry.space_group_name_H-M   'P 1'
#
loop_
_entity.id
_entity.type
_entity.pdbx_description
1 polymer ?
#
loop_
_entity_poly.entity_id
_entity_poly.type
_entity_poly.pdbx_seq_one_letter_code
_entity_poly.pdbx_strand_id
1 'polypeptide(L)'
;MRYERTCLRNWRILIKRLTSNSPSDWKSKIVQHNRQSDGQNCGPLILMFAEMYLQQKDISSVETAQETNTEFRRQIAIVLMKKSGNNFLPCSMDSLGTCEDNWKSGIMSGNRQLS
;
A
#
# COMPACT_ATOMS: atom_id res chain seq x y z
N MET A 1 -3.23 -17.62 -18.77
CA MET A 1 -2.66 -17.54 -20.14
C MET A 1 -3.23 -16.45 -21.06
N ARG A 2 -4.54 -16.25 -21.27
CA ARG A 2 -5.03 -15.17 -22.19
C ARG A 2 -4.90 -13.77 -21.57
N TYR A 3 -5.28 -13.64 -20.31
CA TYR A 3 -5.19 -12.37 -19.55
C TYR A 3 -3.75 -11.84 -19.46
N GLU A 4 -2.80 -12.69 -19.02
CA GLU A 4 -1.37 -12.36 -18.92
C GLU A 4 -0.78 -11.85 -20.24
N ARG A 5 -1.09 -12.53 -21.35
CA ARG A 5 -0.63 -12.12 -22.70
C ARG A 5 -1.17 -10.75 -23.09
N THR A 6 -2.44 -10.47 -22.79
CA THR A 6 -3.05 -9.15 -23.04
C THR A 6 -2.40 -8.06 -22.18
N CYS A 7 -2.19 -8.30 -20.89
CA CYS A 7 -1.52 -7.34 -20.01
C CYS A 7 -0.11 -7.01 -20.51
N LEU A 8 0.72 -8.01 -20.82
CA LEU A 8 2.08 -7.79 -21.33
C LEU A 8 2.07 -7.02 -22.66
N ARG A 9 1.14 -7.35 -23.56
CA ARG A 9 0.99 -6.64 -24.84
C ARG A 9 0.63 -5.16 -24.62
N ASN A 10 -0.33 -4.87 -23.76
CA ASN A 10 -0.77 -3.51 -23.48
C ASN A 10 0.34 -2.68 -22.85
N TRP A 11 1.08 -3.25 -21.89
CA TRP A 11 2.24 -2.59 -21.29
C TRP A 11 3.33 -2.29 -22.32
N ARG A 12 3.65 -3.23 -23.22
CA ARG A 12 4.62 -2.97 -24.31
C ARG A 12 4.17 -1.84 -25.23
N ILE A 13 2.89 -1.78 -25.57
CA ILE A 13 2.34 -0.70 -26.42
C ILE A 13 2.44 0.65 -25.70
N LEU A 14 2.10 0.69 -24.41
CA LEU A 14 2.21 1.91 -23.61
C LEU A 14 3.65 2.41 -23.53
N ILE A 15 4.59 1.53 -23.18
CA ILE A 15 6.01 1.89 -23.08
C ILE A 15 6.54 2.40 -24.43
N LYS A 16 6.24 1.71 -25.53
CA LYS A 16 6.64 2.16 -26.88
C LYS A 16 6.14 3.56 -27.21
N ARG A 17 4.93 3.91 -26.80
CA ARG A 17 4.38 5.26 -26.97
C ARG A 17 5.11 6.30 -26.12
N LEU A 18 5.45 5.95 -24.87
CA LEU A 18 6.15 6.84 -23.95
C LEU A 18 7.64 7.03 -24.32
N THR A 19 8.27 6.04 -24.96
CA THR A 19 9.69 6.05 -25.30
C THR A 19 9.94 6.16 -26.80
N SER A 20 9.02 6.77 -27.57
CA SER A 20 9.06 6.80 -29.05
C SER A 20 10.36 7.33 -29.65
N ASN A 21 11.16 8.07 -28.87
CA ASN A 21 12.43 8.67 -29.28
C ASN A 21 13.65 7.80 -28.93
N SER A 22 13.45 6.57 -28.42
CA SER A 22 14.50 5.66 -27.98
C SER A 22 14.32 4.29 -28.64
N PRO A 23 15.38 3.70 -29.23
CA PRO A 23 15.37 2.30 -29.62
C PRO A 23 15.40 1.46 -28.34
N SER A 24 14.23 1.19 -27.78
CA SER A 24 14.15 0.65 -26.43
C SER A 24 13.77 -0.83 -26.44
N ASP A 25 14.76 -1.68 -26.12
CA ASP A 25 14.64 -3.15 -25.99
C ASP A 25 13.99 -3.55 -24.66
N TRP A 26 12.81 -2.99 -24.36
CA TRP A 26 12.11 -3.32 -23.11
C TRP A 26 11.67 -4.77 -23.09
N LYS A 27 12.16 -5.49 -22.08
CA LYS A 27 11.73 -6.85 -21.77
C LYS A 27 10.68 -6.80 -20.66
N SER A 28 9.60 -7.53 -20.86
CA SER A 28 8.53 -7.69 -19.87
C SER A 28 8.55 -9.12 -19.34
N LYS A 29 8.62 -9.29 -18.02
CA LYS A 29 8.53 -10.61 -17.37
C LYS A 29 7.40 -10.62 -16.34
N ILE A 30 6.77 -11.77 -16.16
CA ILE A 30 5.90 -12.03 -15.02
C ILE A 30 6.82 -12.51 -13.89
N VAL A 31 6.75 -11.86 -12.74
CA VAL A 31 7.56 -12.22 -11.57
C VAL A 31 6.72 -13.13 -10.67
N GLN A 32 7.32 -14.23 -10.22
CA GLN A 32 6.66 -15.16 -9.31
C GLN A 32 6.69 -14.59 -7.89
N HIS A 33 5.59 -14.78 -7.18
CA HIS A 33 5.43 -14.35 -5.79
C HIS A 33 4.44 -15.28 -5.08
N ASN A 34 4.45 -15.25 -3.75
CA ASN A 34 3.49 -15.98 -2.94
C ASN A 34 2.06 -15.52 -3.24
N ARG A 35 1.12 -16.45 -3.34
CA ARG A 35 -0.29 -16.13 -3.59
C ARG A 35 -0.95 -15.71 -2.29
N GLN A 36 -1.66 -14.59 -2.33
CA GLN A 36 -2.62 -14.26 -1.27
C GLN A 36 -3.78 -15.27 -1.25
N SER A 37 -4.27 -15.53 -0.05
CA SER A 37 -5.40 -16.44 0.21
C SER A 37 -6.76 -15.80 -0.01
N ASP A 38 -6.86 -14.47 0.05
CA ASP A 38 -8.11 -13.72 -0.05
C ASP A 38 -8.01 -12.56 -1.05
N GLY A 39 -9.18 -12.06 -1.48
CA GLY A 39 -9.27 -10.94 -2.43
C GLY A 39 -9.18 -9.55 -1.80
N GLN A 40 -9.28 -9.44 -0.47
CA GLN A 40 -9.35 -8.14 0.21
C GLN A 40 -7.98 -7.54 0.47
N ASN A 41 -6.93 -8.38 0.47
CA ASN A 41 -5.54 -7.99 0.70
C ASN A 41 -4.76 -7.58 -0.57
N CYS A 42 -5.42 -7.53 -1.73
CA CYS A 42 -4.72 -7.23 -2.99
C CYS A 42 -4.10 -5.82 -3.03
N GLY A 43 -4.74 -4.83 -2.42
CA GLY A 43 -4.22 -3.46 -2.33
C GLY A 43 -2.93 -3.35 -1.50
N PRO A 44 -2.95 -3.74 -0.21
CA PRO A 44 -1.76 -3.78 0.63
C PRO A 44 -0.62 -4.61 0.02
N LEU A 45 -0.93 -5.76 -0.58
CA LEU A 45 0.07 -6.62 -1.20
C LEU A 45 0.84 -5.94 -2.34
N ILE A 46 0.16 -5.15 -3.18
CA ILE A 46 0.83 -4.38 -4.25
C ILE A 46 1.83 -3.38 -3.66
N LEU A 47 1.51 -2.76 -2.52
CA LEU A 47 2.41 -1.83 -1.84
C LEU A 47 3.61 -2.54 -1.23
N MET A 48 3.42 -3.73 -0.64
CA MET A 48 4.53 -4.57 -0.17
C MET A 48 5.46 -4.98 -1.32
N PHE A 49 4.91 -5.34 -2.48
CA PHE A 49 5.71 -5.61 -3.68
C PHE A 49 6.51 -4.40 -4.13
N ALA A 50 5.90 -3.20 -4.12
CA ALA A 50 6.59 -1.97 -4.50
C ALA A 50 7.75 -1.66 -3.54
N GLU A 51 7.51 -1.74 -2.23
CA GLU A 51 8.53 -1.52 -1.22
C GLU A 51 9.69 -2.52 -1.34
N MET A 52 9.39 -3.82 -1.40
CA MET A 52 10.40 -4.87 -1.53
C MET A 52 11.20 -4.74 -2.83
N TYR A 53 10.53 -4.45 -3.95
CA TYR A 53 11.21 -4.27 -5.22
C TYR A 53 12.11 -3.03 -5.24
N LEU A 54 11.70 -1.95 -4.60
CA LEU A 54 12.54 -0.75 -4.49
C LEU A 54 13.81 -1.04 -3.69
N GLN A 55 13.71 -1.80 -2.60
CA GLN A 55 14.81 -2.15 -1.71
C GLN A 55 15.73 -3.24 -2.26
N GLN A 56 15.16 -4.36 -2.75
CA GLN A 56 15.89 -5.59 -3.05
C GLN A 56 15.87 -5.98 -4.53
N LYS A 57 15.10 -5.27 -5.38
CA LYS A 57 14.86 -5.64 -6.79
C LYS A 57 14.25 -7.03 -6.98
N ASP A 58 13.62 -7.55 -5.93
CA ASP A 58 12.90 -8.82 -5.92
C ASP A 58 11.59 -8.69 -5.12
N ILE A 59 10.65 -9.59 -5.38
CA ILE A 59 9.35 -9.68 -4.67
C ILE A 59 9.02 -11.11 -4.22
N SER A 60 9.91 -12.08 -4.49
CA SER A 60 9.62 -13.50 -4.25
C SER A 60 9.48 -13.83 -2.76
N SER A 61 10.16 -13.06 -1.91
CA SER A 61 10.18 -13.20 -0.45
C SER A 61 9.06 -12.47 0.28
N VAL A 62 8.14 -11.81 -0.42
CA VAL A 62 7.04 -11.09 0.24
C VAL A 62 6.09 -12.07 0.92
N GLU A 63 5.92 -11.87 2.23
CA GLU A 63 5.00 -12.64 3.06
C GLU A 63 3.55 -12.24 2.79
N THR A 64 2.69 -13.24 2.62
CA THR A 64 1.26 -13.06 2.36
C THR A 64 0.39 -13.54 3.52
N ALA A 65 0.99 -13.80 4.68
CA ALA A 65 0.27 -14.21 5.88
C ALA A 65 -0.67 -13.09 6.35
N GLN A 66 -1.83 -13.46 6.91
CA GLN A 66 -2.84 -12.51 7.36
C GLN A 66 -2.31 -11.56 8.45
N GLU A 67 -1.45 -12.07 9.34
CA GLU A 67 -0.82 -11.28 10.39
C GLU A 67 0.09 -10.20 9.81
N THR A 68 0.97 -10.57 8.88
CA THR A 68 1.85 -9.63 8.17
C THR A 68 1.04 -8.58 7.40
N ASN A 69 -0.04 -8.98 6.72
CA ASN A 69 -0.94 -8.05 6.02
C ASN A 69 -1.64 -7.07 7.00
N THR A 70 -2.06 -7.56 8.16
CA THR A 70 -2.75 -6.75 9.18
C THR A 70 -1.80 -5.70 9.77
N GLU A 71 -0.59 -6.12 10.11
CA GLU A 71 0.44 -5.20 10.59
C GLU A 71 0.83 -4.19 9.51
N PHE A 72 0.98 -4.64 8.26
CA PHE A 72 1.30 -3.73 7.16
C PHE A 72 0.20 -2.68 6.91
N ARG A 73 -1.08 -3.06 6.97
CA ARG A 73 -2.21 -2.11 6.93
C ARG A 73 -2.14 -1.08 8.05
N ARG A 74 -1.78 -1.51 9.26
CA ARG A 74 -1.57 -0.61 10.41
C ARG A 74 -0.44 0.39 10.13
N GLN A 75 0.68 -0.08 9.60
CA GLN A 75 1.81 0.80 9.23
C GLN A 75 1.43 1.83 8.16
N ILE A 76 0.67 1.42 7.13
CA ILE A 76 0.13 2.35 6.13
C ILE A 76 -0.72 3.44 6.81
N ALA A 77 -1.64 3.04 7.69
CA ALA A 77 -2.49 4.00 8.41
C ALA A 77 -1.66 4.99 9.24
N ILE A 78 -0.65 4.51 9.99
CA ILE A 78 0.25 5.36 10.77
C ILE A 78 0.96 6.39 9.89
N VAL A 79 1.50 5.96 8.73
CA VAL A 79 2.21 6.84 7.80
C VAL A 79 1.26 7.90 7.22
N LEU A 80 0.06 7.51 6.80
CA LEU A 80 -0.94 8.44 6.25
C LEU A 80 -1.38 9.46 7.29
N MET A 81 -1.60 9.03 8.53
CA MET A 81 -1.99 9.91 9.63
C MET A 81 -0.89 10.93 9.95
N LYS A 82 0.36 10.50 10.10
CA LYS A 82 1.52 11.39 10.28
C LYS A 82 1.61 12.43 9.17
N LYS A 83 1.40 12.00 7.91
CA LYS A 83 1.48 12.89 6.75
C LYS A 83 0.31 13.89 6.69
N SER A 84 -0.85 13.54 7.23
CA SER A 84 -2.00 14.45 7.31
C SER A 84 -1.91 15.51 8.40
N GLY A 85 -0.86 15.50 9.23
CA GLY A 85 -0.72 16.41 10.38
C GLY A 85 -1.60 16.03 11.58
N ASN A 86 -2.36 14.94 11.48
CA ASN A 86 -3.14 14.39 12.58
C ASN A 86 -2.25 13.51 13.46
N ASN A 87 -1.68 14.09 14.52
CA ASN A 87 -0.92 13.35 15.52
C ASN A 87 -1.87 12.64 16.50
N PHE A 88 -2.26 11.41 16.18
CA PHE A 88 -2.79 10.50 17.21
C PHE A 88 -1.64 9.78 17.91
N LEU A 89 -1.68 9.76 19.25
CA LEU A 89 -0.89 8.81 20.02
C LEU A 89 -1.34 7.40 19.60
N PRO A 90 -0.42 6.49 19.22
CA PRO A 90 -0.80 5.12 18.96
C PRO A 90 -1.48 4.57 20.22
N CYS A 91 -2.68 4.00 20.07
CA CYS A 91 -3.34 3.31 21.17
C CYS A 91 -2.34 2.29 21.75
N SER A 92 -1.89 2.50 22.99
CA SER A 92 -1.21 1.46 23.73
C SER A 92 -2.26 0.38 23.98
N MET A 93 -2.06 -0.80 23.41
CA MET A 93 -2.83 -1.96 23.82
C MET A 93 -2.32 -2.34 25.20
N ASP A 94 -3.17 -2.16 26.20
CA ASP A 94 -2.88 -2.63 27.55
C ASP A 94 -2.87 -4.17 27.54
N SER A 95 -2.34 -4.79 28.60
CA SER A 95 -2.22 -6.26 28.74
C SER A 95 -3.54 -7.05 28.66
N LEU A 96 -4.67 -6.36 28.53
CA LEU A 96 -6.02 -6.88 28.37
C LEU A 96 -6.61 -6.73 26.94
N GLY A 97 -5.87 -6.16 26.00
CA GLY A 97 -6.29 -6.08 24.59
C GLY A 97 -7.39 -5.05 24.28
N THR A 98 -7.66 -4.11 25.18
CA THR A 98 -8.58 -2.98 24.97
C THR A 98 -7.81 -1.72 24.61
N CYS A 99 -8.24 -1.03 23.55
CA CYS A 99 -7.75 0.30 23.16
C CYS A 99 -8.72 1.33 23.75
N GLU A 100 -8.27 2.11 24.74
CA GLU A 100 -8.99 3.31 25.16
C GLU A 100 -8.76 4.42 24.14
N ASP A 101 -9.85 4.77 23.48
CA ASP A 101 -10.00 5.82 22.49
C ASP A 101 -9.73 7.20 23.13
N ASN A 102 -8.46 7.58 23.25
CA ASN A 102 -8.04 8.91 23.71
C ASN A 102 -8.25 9.96 22.59
N TRP A 103 -9.51 10.22 22.24
CA TRP A 103 -9.90 11.34 21.39
C TRP A 103 -9.74 12.65 22.17
N LYS A 104 -8.54 13.25 22.17
CA LYS A 104 -8.45 14.70 22.41
C LYS A 104 -8.95 15.40 21.15
N SER A 105 -10.25 15.66 21.16
CA SER A 105 -10.98 16.51 20.23
C SER A 105 -10.22 17.82 19.99
N GLY A 106 -9.53 17.90 18.86
CA GLY A 106 -9.20 19.16 18.21
C GLY A 106 -10.49 19.81 17.68
N ILE A 107 -11.42 20.17 18.58
CA ILE A 107 -12.48 21.10 18.25
C ILE A 107 -11.81 22.47 18.21
N MET A 108 -11.42 22.90 17.02
CA MET A 108 -11.14 24.31 16.79
C MET A 108 -12.39 25.11 17.19
N SER A 109 -12.22 26.01 18.16
CA SER A 109 -13.24 26.94 18.61
C SER A 109 -13.67 27.86 17.46
N GLY A 110 -14.74 27.49 16.77
CA GLY A 110 -15.46 28.38 15.87
C GLY A 110 -16.58 29.06 16.65
N ASN A 111 -16.28 30.18 17.32
CA ASN A 111 -17.30 31.10 17.80
C ASN A 111 -18.17 31.54 16.62
N ARG A 112 -19.39 31.03 16.52
CA ARG A 112 -20.44 31.64 15.71
C ARG A 112 -21.50 32.12 16.69
N GLN A 113 -21.36 33.37 17.12
CA GLN A 113 -22.42 34.08 17.84
C GLN A 113 -23.68 34.06 16.97
N LEU A 114 -24.76 33.54 17.54
CA LEU A 114 -26.11 33.70 17.05
C LEU A 114 -26.54 35.15 17.34
N SER A 115 -26.96 35.86 16.31
CA SER A 115 -27.81 37.06 16.38
C SER A 115 -29.05 36.79 15.56
#